data_AF-A0A1G9VXD0-F1
#
_entry.id   AF-A0A1G9VXD0-F1
#
_cell.length_a   1.000
_cell.length_b   1.000
_cell.length_c   1.000
_cell.angle_alpha   90.00
_cell.angle_beta   90.00
_cell.angle_gamma   90.00
#
_symmetry.space_group_name_H-M   'P 1'
#
loop_
_entity.id
_entity.type
_entity.pdbx_description
1 polymer ?
#
loop_
_entity_poly.entity_id
_entity_poly.type
_entity_poly.pdbx_seq_one_letter_code
_entity_poly.pdbx_strand_id
1 'polypeptide(L)' 'MDDEILDEQRELVRVLEAHGWDVTESELSVYESPWEDDDTPEATITLTARRQFPDSDVPEGGGEGDDDDNPYRLK' A
#
# COMPACT_ATOMS: atom_id res chain seq x y z
N MET A 1 -8.07 -9.94 23.14
CA MET A 1 -8.69 -10.13 21.81
C MET A 1 -7.96 -9.25 20.80
N ASP A 2 -7.55 -8.05 21.18
CA ASP A 2 -6.71 -7.18 20.32
C ASP A 2 -5.21 -7.54 20.26
N ASP A 3 -4.67 -8.28 21.24
CA ASP A 3 -3.24 -8.60 21.29
C ASP A 3 -2.76 -9.48 20.12
N GLU A 4 -3.59 -10.41 19.62
CA GLU A 4 -3.25 -11.27 18.48
C GLU A 4 -3.16 -10.45 17.18
N ILE A 5 -4.10 -9.52 16.96
CA ILE A 5 -4.13 -8.64 15.79
C ILE A 5 -2.94 -7.66 15.83
N LEU A 6 -2.59 -7.17 17.03
CA LEU A 6 -1.42 -6.31 17.23
C LEU A 6 -0.11 -7.08 17.03
N ASP A 7 -0.03 -8.36 17.39
CA ASP A 7 1.15 -9.18 17.12
C ASP A 7 1.30 -9.45 15.61
N GLU A 8 0.21 -9.74 14.90
CA GLU A 8 0.19 -9.87 13.42
C GLU A 8 0.64 -8.56 12.74
N GLN A 9 0.16 -7.40 13.22
CA GLN A 9 0.60 -6.09 12.73
C GLN A 9 2.12 -5.91 12.90
N ARG A 10 2.65 -6.26 14.07
CA ARG A 10 4.09 -6.16 14.35
C ARG A 10 4.90 -7.13 13.51
N GLU A 11 4.41 -8.33 13.27
CA GLU A 11 5.07 -9.31 12.40
C GLU A 11 5.15 -8.79 10.96
N LEU A 12 4.06 -8.24 10.43
CA LEU A 12 4.05 -7.62 9.09
C LEU A 12 5.06 -6.48 8.96
N VAL A 13 5.13 -5.59 9.96
CA VAL A 13 6.14 -4.52 10.00
C VAL A 13 7.55 -5.11 10.00
N ARG A 14 7.83 -6.10 10.86
CA ARG A 14 9.14 -6.75 10.92
C ARG A 14 9.53 -7.41 9.61
N VAL A 15 8.59 -8.04 8.90
CA VAL A 15 8.83 -8.63 7.58
C VAL A 15 9.24 -7.55 6.59
N LEU A 16 8.49 -6.44 6.52
CA LEU A 16 8.84 -5.33 5.63
C LEU A 16 10.22 -4.74 5.95
N GLU A 17 10.51 -4.50 7.22
CA GLU A 17 11.81 -4.00 7.68
C GLU A 17 12.96 -4.97 7.36
N ALA A 18 12.77 -6.27 7.58
CA ALA A 18 13.74 -7.31 7.22
C ALA A 18 14.00 -7.36 5.70
N HIS A 19 13.00 -6.99 4.89
CA HIS A 19 13.15 -6.84 3.44
C HIS A 19 13.76 -5.49 3.02
N GLY A 20 14.14 -4.61 3.96
CA GLY A 20 14.79 -3.32 3.69
C GLY A 20 13.81 -2.20 3.37
N TRP A 21 12.54 -2.33 3.75
CA TRP A 21 11.56 -1.25 3.71
C TRP A 21 11.55 -0.52 5.06
N ASP A 22 11.62 0.80 5.02
CA ASP A 22 11.46 1.66 6.20
C ASP A 22 9.97 1.98 6.35
N VAL A 23 9.31 1.35 7.32
CA VAL A 23 7.88 1.57 7.60
C VAL A 23 7.73 2.91 8.33
N THR A 24 7.04 3.85 7.70
CA THR A 24 6.86 5.21 8.22
C THR A 24 5.52 5.41 8.94
N GLU A 25 4.52 4.59 8.60
CA GLU A 25 3.17 4.69 9.17
C GLU A 25 2.53 3.30 9.23
N SER A 26 1.77 3.06 10.29
CA SER A 26 0.98 1.85 10.46
C SER A 26 -0.35 2.19 11.12
N GLU A 27 -1.45 1.89 10.44
CA GLU A 27 -2.81 2.08 10.94
C GLU A 27 -3.51 0.72 11.04
N LEU A 28 -4.19 0.48 12.16
CA LEU A 28 -4.98 -0.72 12.39
C LEU A 28 -6.43 -0.31 12.67
N SER A 29 -7.36 -0.84 11.90
CA SER A 29 -8.79 -0.62 12.05
C SER A 29 -9.49 -1.96 12.25
N VAL A 30 -9.97 -2.20 13.47
CA VAL A 30 -10.80 -3.37 13.80
C VAL A 30 -12.25 -2.97 13.66
N TYR A 31 -13.04 -3.73 12.92
CA TYR A 31 -14.46 -3.48 12.72
C TYR A 31 -15.26 -4.78 12.67
N GLU A 32 -16.51 -4.70 13.12
CA GLU A 32 -17.48 -5.79 12.98
C GLU A 32 -18.05 -5.73 11.56
N SER A 33 -17.85 -6.79 10.78
CA SER A 33 -18.28 -6.81 9.38
C SER A 33 -19.81 -6.73 9.31
N PRO A 34 -20.39 -5.71 8.65
CA PRO A 34 -21.85 -5.62 8.48
C PRO A 34 -22.37 -6.58 7.39
N TRP A 35 -21.47 -7.32 6.72
CA TRP A 35 -21.77 -8.18 5.58
C TRP A 35 -21.73 -9.68 5.93
N GLU A 36 -21.22 -10.03 7.10
CA GLU A 36 -21.22 -11.40 7.59
C GLU A 36 -22.15 -11.50 8.81
N ASP A 37 -23.08 -12.47 8.79
CA ASP A 37 -24.00 -12.76 9.91
C ASP A 37 -23.29 -13.46 11.10
N ASP A 38 -21.96 -13.58 11.05
CA ASP A 38 -21.13 -14.20 12.09
C ASP A 38 -20.40 -13.07 12.84
N ASP A 39 -20.46 -13.06 14.18
CA ASP A 39 -19.79 -12.13 15.12
C ASP A 39 -18.23 -12.25 15.07
N THR A 40 -17.66 -12.51 13.90
CA THR A 40 -16.23 -12.66 13.69
C THR A 40 -15.62 -11.26 13.50
N PRO A 41 -14.68 -10.83 14.38
CA PRO A 41 -14.05 -9.52 14.26
C PRO A 41 -13.13 -9.48 13.05
N GLU A 42 -13.29 -8.47 12.19
CA GLU A 42 -12.38 -8.23 11.06
C GLU A 42 -11.42 -7.08 11.39
N ALA A 43 -10.17 -7.17 10.92
CA ALA A 43 -9.20 -6.10 11.06
C ALA A 43 -8.55 -5.76 9.72
N THR A 44 -8.54 -4.47 9.39
CA THR A 44 -7.77 -3.92 8.29
C THR A 44 -6.51 -3.26 8.81
N ILE A 45 -5.38 -3.59 8.19
CA ILE A 45 -4.10 -2.95 8.45
C ILE A 45 -3.62 -2.19 7.21
N THR A 46 -3.29 -0.91 7.39
CA THR A 46 -2.68 -0.05 6.36
C THR A 46 -1.24 0.25 6.77
N LEU A 47 -0.28 -0.04 5.90
CA LEU A 47 1.14 0.21 6.13
C LEU A 47 1.71 1.10 5.04
N THR A 48 2.35 2.21 5.44
CA THR A 48 3.12 3.07 4.53
C THR A 48 4.59 2.81 4.77
N ALA A 49 5.33 2.43 3.73
CA ALA A 49 6.75 2.16 3.82
C ALA A 49 7.51 2.71 2.61
N ARG A 50 8.77 3.09 2.82
CA ARG A 50 9.67 3.59 1.78
C ARG A 50 10.89 2.69 1.64
N ARG A 51 11.36 2.54 0.40
CA ARG A 51 12.63 1.86 0.12
C ARG A 51 13.35 2.59 -1.00
N GLN A 52 14.62 2.87 -0.78
CA GLN A 52 15.50 3.36 -1.84
C GLN A 52 15.99 2.17 -2.66
N PHE A 53 15.67 2.18 -3.94
CA PHE A 53 16.26 1.25 -4.91
C PHE A 53 17.52 1.89 -5.48
N PRO A 54 18.58 1.11 -5.77
CA PRO A 54 19.72 1.64 -6.51
C PRO A 54 19.22 2.20 -7.84
N ASP A 55 19.81 3.32 -8.32
CA ASP A 55 19.57 3.89 -9.65
C ASP A 55 19.59 2.78 -10.70
N SER A 56 18.41 2.27 -11.01
CA SER A 56 18.18 1.25 -12.01
C SER A 56 17.27 1.93 -13.00
N ASP A 57 17.86 2.67 -13.96
CA ASP A 57 17.18 3.20 -15.15
C ASP A 57 15.67 3.38 -14.97
N VAL A 58 15.25 4.14 -13.94
CA VAL A 58 13.84 4.52 -13.82
C VAL A 58 13.75 5.65 -14.81
N PRO A 59 13.07 5.49 -15.96
CA PRO A 59 12.95 6.59 -16.90
C PRO A 59 12.27 7.74 -16.17
N GLU A 60 13.07 8.75 -15.85
CA GLU A 60 12.63 10.04 -15.37
C GLU A 60 11.69 10.58 -16.46
N GLY A 61 10.39 10.57 -16.19
CA GLY A 61 9.38 11.23 -17.02
C GLY A 61 9.45 10.94 -18.51
N GLY A 62 8.81 9.85 -18.97
CA GLY A 62 8.26 9.78 -20.33
C GLY A 62 7.04 10.68 -20.50
N GLY A 63 7.16 11.95 -20.12
CA GLY A 63 6.16 13.01 -20.22
C GLY A 63 6.48 13.96 -21.37
N GLU A 64 6.83 13.42 -22.53
CA GLU A 64 6.95 14.15 -23.81
C GLU A 64 6.60 13.16 -24.94
N GLY A 65 5.36 12.69 -24.92
CA GLY A 65 4.75 11.93 -26.01
C GLY A 65 3.76 12.82 -26.77
N ASP A 66 4.30 13.62 -27.68
CA ASP A 66 3.68 14.06 -28.94
C ASP A 66 2.18 14.40 -28.89
N ASP A 67 1.86 15.68 -28.65
CA ASP A 67 0.53 16.28 -28.79
C ASP A 67 0.23 16.57 -30.28
N ASP A 68 0.34 15.60 -31.22
CA ASP A 68 -0.02 15.88 -32.64
C ASP A 68 -0.60 14.70 -33.46
N ASP A 69 -1.16 13.64 -32.85
CA ASP A 69 -1.93 12.62 -33.62
C ASP A 69 -3.18 12.13 -32.88
N ASN A 70 -4.02 13.07 -32.41
CA ASN A 70 -5.34 12.73 -31.86
C ASN A 70 -6.44 12.86 -32.94
N PRO A 71 -6.96 11.74 -33.49
CA PRO A 71 -7.97 11.76 -34.57
C PRO A 71 -9.35 12.26 -34.12
N TYR A 72 -9.53 12.60 -32.83
CA TYR A 72 -10.80 13.04 -32.26
C TYR A 72 -10.90 14.54 -31.97
N ARG A 73 -9.88 15.36 -32.32
CA ARG A 73 -9.98 16.82 -32.21
C ARG A 73 -10.93 17.34 -33.32
N LEU A 74 -12.18 17.65 -32.96
CA LEU A 74 -13.12 18.40 -33.80
C LEU A 74 -12.52 19.79 -34.10
N LYS A 75 -12.44 20.13 -35.40
CA LYS A 75 -12.00 21.44 -35.93
C LYS A 75 -12.95 22.56 -35.56
#